data_AF-A0A3N5SBD6-F1
#
_entry.id   AF-A0A3N5SBD6-F1
#
_cell.length_a   1.000
_cell.length_b   1.000
_cell.length_c   1.000
_cell.angle_alpha   90.00
_cell.angle_beta   90.00
_cell.angle_gamma   90.00
#
_symmetry.space_group_name_H-M   'P 1'
#
loop_
_entity.id
_entity.type
_entity.pdbx_description
1 polymer ?
#
loop_
_entity_poly.entity_id
_entity_poly.type
_entity_poly.pdbx_seq_one_letter_code
_entity_poly.pdbx_strand_id
1 'polypeptide(L)'
;MGSDLPKVLHALEGRPLVVHVVESLRRAGADEIIAVVGYRGDEVERALGPDIRCVWQHEQKGTGHAVMQAEPALRGYDGPVLIACGDAPLIR
;
A
#
# COMPACT_ATOMS: atom_id res chain seq x y z
N MET A 1 2.88 16.51 4.11
CA MET A 1 4.22 16.98 3.70
C MET A 1 3.97 18.21 2.85
N GLY A 2 4.72 19.31 2.98
CA GLY A 2 4.55 20.49 2.11
C GLY A 2 5.05 20.21 0.67
N SER A 3 4.59 19.11 0.09
CA SER A 3 5.01 18.49 -1.15
C SER A 3 3.77 17.88 -1.81
N ASP A 4 3.63 18.11 -3.12
CA ASP A 4 2.54 17.55 -3.92
C ASP A 4 2.75 16.06 -4.21
N LEU A 5 3.98 15.56 -4.04
CA LEU A 5 4.29 14.15 -4.21
C LEU A 5 3.57 13.34 -3.12
N PRO A 6 2.89 12.22 -3.47
CA PRO A 6 2.35 11.31 -2.46
C PRO A 6 3.40 10.93 -1.42
N LYS A 7 3.02 10.92 -0.14
CA LYS A 7 3.92 10.63 0.98
C LYS A 7 4.74 9.36 0.75
N VAL A 8 4.06 8.31 0.30
CA VAL A 8 4.62 6.98 0.08
C VAL A 8 5.55 6.89 -1.15
N LEU A 9 5.55 7.91 -2.01
CA LEU A 9 6.43 8.03 -3.18
C LEU A 9 7.71 8.81 -2.92
N HIS A 10 7.87 9.42 -1.74
CA HIS A 10 9.15 10.02 -1.38
C HIS A 10 10.24 8.94 -1.36
N ALA A 11 11.45 9.32 -1.80
CA ALA A 11 12.53 8.36 -1.94
C ALA A 11 13.30 8.16 -0.61
N LEU A 12 13.65 6.90 -0.34
CA LEU A 12 14.67 6.48 0.61
C LEU A 12 15.67 5.63 -0.16
N GLU A 13 16.96 6.00 -0.14
CA GLU A 13 18.02 5.34 -0.93
C GLU A 13 17.63 5.17 -2.42
N GLY A 14 17.07 6.23 -3.02
CA GLY A 14 16.70 6.24 -4.44
C GLY A 14 15.43 5.46 -4.81
N ARG A 15 14.73 4.83 -3.85
CA ARG A 15 13.50 4.07 -4.09
C ARG A 15 12.32 4.61 -3.28
N PRO A 16 11.08 4.60 -3.83
CA PRO A 16 9.88 5.03 -3.10
C PRO A 16 9.70 4.30 -1.76
N LEU A 17 9.23 5.00 -0.72
CA LEU A 17 8.98 4.39 0.61
C LEU A 17 8.13 3.11 0.50
N VAL A 18 7.07 3.15 -0.30
CA VAL A 18 6.14 2.03 -0.46
C VAL A 18 6.80 0.78 -1.02
N VAL A 19 7.82 0.94 -1.88
CA VAL A 19 8.54 -0.20 -2.48
C VAL A 19 9.30 -0.96 -1.39
N HIS A 20 9.92 -0.26 -0.43
CA HIS A 20 10.59 -0.91 0.70
C HIS A 20 9.60 -1.68 1.58
N VAL A 21 8.40 -1.12 1.81
CA VAL A 21 7.34 -1.80 2.59
C VAL A 21 6.90 -3.09 1.89
N VAL A 22 6.62 -3.03 0.58
CA VAL A 22 6.24 -4.20 -0.22
C VAL A 22 7.32 -5.28 -0.19
N GLU A 23 8.59 -4.89 -0.32
CA GLU A 23 9.71 -5.84 -0.22
C GLU A 23 9.80 -6.51 1.16
N SER A 24 9.61 -5.75 2.25
CA SER A 24 9.56 -6.32 3.59
C SER A 24 8.41 -7.32 3.75
N LEU A 25 7.21 -6.99 3.25
CA LEU A 25 6.05 -7.88 3.31
C LEU A 25 6.27 -9.17 2.50
N ARG A 26 6.86 -9.07 1.31
CA ARG A 26 7.24 -10.24 0.50
C ARG A 26 8.24 -11.13 1.23
N ARG A 27 9.26 -10.54 1.87
CA ARG A 27 10.25 -11.30 2.65
C ARG A 27 9.65 -11.96 3.89
N ALA A 28 8.62 -11.37 4.47
CA ALA A 28 7.85 -11.94 5.58
C ALA A 28 6.92 -13.09 5.15
N GLY A 29 6.82 -13.38 3.85
CA GLY A 29 6.01 -14.48 3.33
C GLY A 29 4.55 -14.13 3.06
N ALA A 30 4.23 -12.85 2.81
CA ALA A 30 2.88 -12.47 2.39
C ALA A 30 2.54 -13.07 1.01
N ASP A 31 1.46 -13.86 0.95
CA ASP A 31 1.00 -14.52 -0.28
C ASP A 31 0.42 -13.53 -1.31
N GLU A 32 -0.43 -12.61 -0.84
CA GLU A 32 -1.04 -11.54 -1.63
C GLU A 32 -0.81 -10.19 -0.95
N ILE A 33 -0.48 -9.17 -1.73
CA ILE A 33 -0.31 -7.80 -1.24
C ILE A 33 -1.33 -6.91 -1.94
N ILE A 34 -2.21 -6.31 -1.15
CA ILE A 34 -3.23 -5.36 -1.60
C ILE A 34 -2.84 -3.96 -1.12
N ALA A 35 -2.65 -3.04 -2.06
CA ALA A 35 -2.35 -1.65 -1.77
C ALA A 35 -3.63 -0.81 -1.81
N VAL A 36 -3.96 -0.14 -0.70
CA VAL A 36 -5.05 0.85 -0.69
C VAL A 36 -4.48 2.20 -1.14
N VAL A 37 -4.93 2.69 -2.30
CA VAL A 37 -4.48 3.95 -2.89
C VAL A 37 -5.58 5.01 -2.84
N GLY A 38 -5.19 6.29 -2.84
CA GLY A 38 -6.13 7.41 -2.73
C GLY A 38 -5.63 8.63 -3.49
N TYR A 39 -5.20 9.66 -2.77
CA TYR A 39 -4.63 10.88 -3.37
C TYR A 39 -3.52 10.57 -4.37
N ARG A 40 -3.73 10.96 -5.65
CA ARG A 40 -2.84 10.67 -6.79
C ARG A 40 -2.47 9.18 -6.87
N GLY A 41 -3.45 8.30 -6.62
CA GLY A 41 -3.28 6.85 -6.56
C GLY A 41 -2.67 6.23 -7.81
N ASP A 42 -2.93 6.79 -9.00
CA ASP A 42 -2.37 6.30 -10.27
C ASP A 42 -0.83 6.34 -10.29
N GLU A 43 -0.23 7.33 -9.62
CA GLU A 43 1.23 7.43 -9.51
C GLU A 43 1.79 6.39 -8.54
N VAL A 44 1.03 6.07 -7.50
CA VAL A 44 1.38 5.02 -6.53
C VAL A 44 1.29 3.65 -7.18
N GLU A 45 0.20 3.38 -7.90
CA GLU A 45 -0.01 2.15 -8.67
C GLU A 45 1.10 1.94 -9.70
N ARG A 46 1.48 2.99 -10.44
CA ARG A 46 2.60 2.93 -11.39
C ARG A 46 3.93 2.59 -10.71
N ALA A 47 4.20 3.15 -9.53
CA ALA A 47 5.43 2.88 -8.80
C ALA A 47 5.48 1.47 -8.19
N LEU A 48 4.32 0.91 -7.84
CA LEU A 48 4.18 -0.45 -7.30
C LEU A 48 4.31 -1.53 -8.38
N GLY A 49 3.90 -1.20 -9.60
CA GLY A 49 3.94 -2.11 -10.74
C GLY A 49 2.73 -3.06 -10.78
N PRO A 50 2.62 -3.86 -11.86
CA PRO A 50 1.42 -4.64 -12.16
C PRO A 50 1.18 -5.82 -11.22
N ASP A 51 2.19 -6.26 -10.47
CA ASP A 51 2.09 -7.39 -9.55
C ASP A 51 1.39 -7.06 -8.23
N ILE A 52 1.11 -5.78 -7.99
CA ILE A 52 0.45 -5.32 -6.76
C ILE A 52 -0.99 -4.94 -7.07
N ARG A 53 -1.91 -5.65 -6.41
CA ARG A 53 -3.34 -5.35 -6.52
C ARG A 53 -3.65 -4.03 -5.82
N CYS A 54 -4.09 -3.03 -6.57
CA CYS A 54 -4.50 -1.75 -6.01
C CYS A 54 -6.02 -1.69 -5.82
N VAL A 55 -6.46 -1.16 -4.68
CA VAL A 55 -7.87 -0.84 -4.38
C VAL A 55 -7.99 0.64 -4.02
N TRP A 56 -9.08 1.27 -4.45
CA TRP A 56 -9.21 2.72 -4.36
C TRP A 56 -10.01 3.18 -3.15
N GLN A 57 -9.43 4.13 -2.40
CA GLN A 57 -10.09 4.96 -1.41
C GLN A 57 -10.27 6.38 -1.97
N HIS A 58 -11.34 6.57 -2.75
CA HIS A 58 -11.66 7.87 -3.34
C HIS A 58 -11.89 8.97 -2.29
N GLU A 59 -12.47 8.62 -1.14
CA GLU A 59 -12.70 9.53 -0.02
C GLU A 59 -11.88 9.11 1.22
N GLN A 60 -10.95 9.97 1.68
CA GLN A 60 -10.06 9.66 2.80
C GLN A 60 -10.74 9.86 4.16
N LYS A 61 -11.68 8.98 4.50
CA LYS A 61 -12.42 8.95 5.78
C LYS A 61 -11.67 8.23 6.92
N GLY A 62 -10.34 8.17 6.84
CA GLY A 62 -9.48 7.51 7.83
C GLY A 62 -9.06 6.07 7.47
N THR A 63 -8.25 5.46 8.34
CA THR A 63 -7.59 4.16 8.09
C THR A 63 -8.56 2.98 8.16
N GLY A 64 -9.55 3.00 9.07
CA GLY A 64 -10.61 1.98 9.09
C GLY A 64 -11.39 1.93 7.77
N HIS A 65 -11.73 3.09 7.22
CA HIS A 65 -12.35 3.18 5.89
C HIS A 65 -11.41 2.67 4.78
N ALA A 66 -10.10 2.88 4.90
CA ALA A 66 -9.12 2.37 3.94
C ALA A 66 -9.12 0.83 3.93
N VAL A 67 -9.11 0.21 5.11
CA VAL A 67 -9.18 -1.26 5.25
C VAL A 67 -10.49 -1.79 4.67
N MET A 68 -11.62 -1.10 4.87
CA MET A 68 -12.91 -1.49 4.26
C MET A 68 -12.86 -1.52 2.73
N GLN A 69 -12.05 -0.69 2.07
CA GLN A 69 -11.92 -0.73 0.60
C GLN A 69 -11.25 -2.02 0.09
N ALA A 70 -10.50 -2.71 0.95
CA ALA A 70 -9.86 -3.98 0.60
C ALA A 70 -10.80 -5.18 0.78
N GLU A 71 -11.97 -5.02 1.42
CA GLU A 71 -12.92 -6.12 1.66
C GLU A 71 -13.30 -6.90 0.38
N PRO A 72 -13.65 -6.25 -0.75
CA PRO A 72 -13.98 -6.99 -1.97
C PRO A 72 -12.82 -7.82 -2.51
N ALA A 73 -11.58 -7.39 -2.26
CA ALA A 73 -10.38 -8.08 -2.69
C ALA A 73 -10.05 -9.30 -1.83
N LEU A 74 -10.47 -9.28 -0.56
CA LEU A 74 -10.27 -10.36 0.42
C LEU A 74 -11.41 -11.39 0.44
N ARG A 75 -12.43 -11.27 -0.43
CA ARG A 75 -13.57 -12.21 -0.44
C ARG A 75 -13.11 -13.65 -0.66
N GLY A 76 -13.46 -14.52 0.27
CA GLY A 76 -13.12 -15.94 0.22
C GLY A 76 -11.71 -16.27 0.71
N TYR A 77 -10.92 -15.27 1.11
CA TYR A 77 -9.67 -15.51 1.82
C TYR A 77 -9.97 -15.97 3.25
N ASP A 78 -9.33 -17.07 3.66
CA ASP A 78 -9.41 -17.62 5.01
C ASP A 78 -7.99 -17.73 5.57
N GLY A 79 -7.61 -16.75 6.39
CA GLY A 79 -6.25 -16.62 6.90
C GLY A 79 -5.99 -15.32 7.65
N PRO A 80 -4.81 -15.18 8.27
CA PRO A 80 -4.43 -13.95 8.96
C PRO A 80 -4.20 -12.80 7.96
N VAL A 81 -4.67 -11.61 8.32
CA VAL A 81 -4.44 -10.38 7.54
C VAL A 81 -3.54 -9.44 8.33
N LEU A 82 -2.41 -9.05 7.73
CA LEU A 82 -1.52 -8.02 8.27
C LEU A 82 -1.84 -6.67 7.62
N ILE A 83 -2.05 -5.64 8.44
CA ILE A 83 -2.23 -4.26 7.98
C ILE A 83 -0.93 -3.51 8.23
N ALA A 84 -0.33 -2.98 7.16
CA ALA A 84 0.91 -2.20 7.23
C ALA A 84 0.74 -0.81 6.61
N CYS A 85 1.44 0.18 7.16
CA CYS A 85 1.45 1.54 6.62
C CYS A 85 2.50 1.67 5.49
N GLY A 86 2.10 2.20 4.33
CA GLY A 86 2.97 2.36 3.16
C GLY A 86 4.11 3.39 3.32
N ASP A 87 4.15 4.10 4.46
CA ASP A 87 5.14 5.11 4.80
C ASP A 87 6.09 4.67 5.94
N ALA A 88 6.06 3.39 6.32
CA ALA A 88 6.92 2.79 7.32
C ALA A 88 8.00 1.88 6.68
N PRO A 89 8.96 2.43 5.92
CA PRO A 89 9.86 1.66 5.06
C PRO A 89 10.86 0.76 5.81
N LEU A 90 11.00 0.93 7.13
CA LEU A 90 11.94 0.19 7.97
C LEU A 90 11.29 -0.97 8.74
N ILE A 91 10.03 -1.30 8.44
CA ILE A 91 9.32 -2.44 9.04
C ILE A 91 10.03 -3.76 8.72
N ARG A 92 10.10 -4.66 9.71
CA ARG A 92 10.75 -5.97 9.67
C ARG A 92 10.01 -6.96 10.54
#